data_AF-A0AAV4B6D7-F1
#
_entry.id   AF-A0AAV4B6D7-F1
#
_cell.length_a   1.000
_cell.length_b   1.000
_cell.length_c   1.000
_cell.angle_alpha   90.00
_cell.angle_beta   90.00
_cell.angle_gamma   90.00
#
_symmetry.space_group_name_H-M   'P 1'
#
loop_
_entity.id
_entity.type
_entity.pdbx_description
1 polymer ?
#
loop_
_entity_poly.entity_id
_entity_poly.type
_entity_poly.pdbx_seq_one_letter_code
_entity_poly.pdbx_strand_id
1 'polypeptide(L)'
;MDLYQNYMQLADNLGVDKGSRLEWVQSRVDREIEQREREQKHERAAERAAEMKIQEEIVKQKQLDAFAKKDHTRSRVLGSKWRSAGAKQYCYFRSSSL
;
A
#
# COMPACT_ATOMS: atom_id res chain seq x y z
N MET A 1 -30.01 15.63 -13.06
CA MET A 1 -30.96 16.30 -12.15
C MET A 1 -30.16 17.28 -11.32
N ASP A 2 -30.52 18.56 -11.36
CA ASP A 2 -29.85 19.63 -10.62
C ASP A 2 -30.23 19.53 -9.14
N LEU A 3 -29.21 19.47 -8.25
CA LEU A 3 -29.38 19.31 -6.81
C LEU A 3 -30.24 20.43 -6.21
N TYR A 4 -30.06 21.65 -6.73
CA TYR A 4 -30.81 22.83 -6.31
C TYR A 4 -32.30 22.70 -6.64
N GLN A 5 -32.64 22.22 -7.84
CA GLN A 5 -34.02 22.04 -8.27
C GLN A 5 -34.76 20.99 -7.42
N ASN A 6 -34.07 19.91 -7.06
CA ASN A 6 -34.63 18.90 -6.16
C ASN A 6 -34.98 19.47 -4.78
N TYR A 7 -34.08 20.26 -4.19
CA TYR A 7 -34.35 20.87 -2.88
C TYR A 7 -35.37 22.00 -2.94
N MET A 8 -35.47 22.72 -4.06
CA MET A 8 -36.56 23.69 -4.27
C MET A 8 -37.92 23.00 -4.27
N GLN A 9 -38.08 21.91 -5.01
CA GLN A 9 -39.31 21.11 -5.00
C GLN A 9 -39.59 20.51 -3.61
N LEU A 10 -38.54 20.07 -2.91
CA LEU A 10 -38.69 19.54 -1.55
C LEU A 10 -39.13 20.63 -0.56
N ALA A 11 -38.59 21.85 -0.69
CA ALA A 11 -38.98 22.98 0.13
C ALA A 11 -40.44 23.39 -0.11
N ASP A 12 -40.91 23.30 -1.36
CA ASP A 12 -42.32 23.49 -1.70
C ASP A 12 -43.22 22.41 -1.07
N ASN A 13 -42.83 21.14 -1.18
CA ASN A 13 -43.57 20.02 -0.60
C ASN A 13 -43.62 20.08 0.94
N LEU A 14 -42.58 20.60 1.57
CA LEU A 14 -42.49 20.75 3.03
C LEU A 14 -43.14 22.04 3.54
N GLY A 15 -43.66 22.90 2.66
CA GLY A 15 -44.28 24.17 3.05
C GLY A 15 -43.31 25.15 3.69
N VAL A 16 -42.02 25.11 3.31
CA VAL A 16 -41.01 26.05 3.82
C VAL A 16 -41.41 27.47 3.41
N ASP A 17 -41.42 28.36 4.40
CA ASP A 17 -41.77 29.77 4.22
C ASP A 17 -40.93 30.41 3.11
N LYS A 18 -41.57 31.21 2.28
CA LYS A 18 -40.95 31.79 1.08
C LYS A 18 -39.78 32.72 1.40
N GLY A 19 -39.79 33.38 2.58
CA GLY A 19 -38.73 34.26 3.01
C GLY A 19 -37.45 33.54 3.44
N SER A 20 -37.57 32.30 3.93
CA SER A 20 -36.44 31.47 4.38
C SER A 20 -36.07 30.33 3.43
N ARG A 21 -36.88 30.12 2.38
CA ARG A 21 -36.74 29.03 1.42
C ARG A 21 -35.38 28.95 0.75
N LEU A 22 -34.87 30.09 0.28
CA LEU A 22 -33.59 30.17 -0.40
C LEU A 22 -32.45 29.76 0.53
N GLU A 23 -32.44 30.28 1.76
CA GLU A 23 -31.45 29.93 2.77
C GLU A 23 -31.53 28.45 3.15
N TRP A 24 -32.74 27.91 3.29
CA TRP A 24 -32.95 26.50 3.59
C TRP A 24 -32.41 25.61 2.47
N VAL A 25 -32.74 25.92 1.21
CA VAL A 25 -32.29 25.17 0.04
C VAL A 25 -30.77 25.25 -0.09
N GLN A 26 -30.19 26.44 0.03
CA GLN A 26 -28.74 26.63 -0.04
C GLN A 26 -28.02 25.81 1.04
N SER A 27 -28.51 25.87 2.29
CA SER A 27 -27.93 25.09 3.39
C SER A 27 -27.97 23.58 3.14
N ARG A 28 -29.00 23.06 2.47
CA ARG A 28 -29.10 21.65 2.10
C ARG A 28 -28.13 21.28 0.97
N VAL A 29 -28.04 22.12 -0.05
CA VAL A 29 -27.10 21.95 -1.15
C VAL A 29 -25.67 21.93 -0.63
N ASP A 30 -25.31 22.88 0.22
CA ASP A 30 -23.95 22.99 0.80
C ASP A 30 -23.61 21.74 1.63
N ARG A 31 -24.55 21.27 2.47
CA ARG A 31 -24.35 20.04 3.26
C ARG A 31 -24.13 18.80 2.40
N GLU A 32 -24.90 18.65 1.32
CA GLU A 32 -24.75 17.51 0.41
C GLU A 32 -23.40 17.57 -0.31
N ILE A 33 -22.97 18.76 -0.74
CA ILE A 33 -21.64 18.96 -1.36
C ILE A 33 -20.54 18.59 -0.36
N GLU A 34 -20.58 19.11 0.86
CA GLU A 34 -19.61 18.78 1.91
C GLU A 34 -19.58 17.27 2.23
N GLN A 35 -20.74 16.61 2.20
CA GLN A 35 -20.82 15.17 2.44
C GLN A 35 -20.13 14.40 1.32
N ARG A 36 -20.41 14.75 0.05
CA ARG A 36 -19.77 14.12 -1.10
C ARG A 36 -18.26 14.34 -1.13
N GLU A 37 -17.80 15.54 -0.77
CA GLU A 37 -16.36 15.83 -0.66
C GLU A 37 -15.69 15.00 0.45
N ARG A 38 -16.37 14.85 1.60
CA ARG A 38 -15.89 13.99 2.69
C ARG A 38 -15.79 12.54 2.24
N GLU A 39 -16.82 12.01 1.60
CA GLU A 39 -16.85 10.63 1.09
C GLU A 39 -15.71 10.39 0.08
N GLN A 40 -15.52 11.29 -0.88
CA GLN A 40 -14.40 11.20 -1.83
C GLN A 40 -13.03 11.28 -1.14
N LYS A 41 -12.90 12.11 -0.11
CA LYS A 41 -11.65 12.21 0.67
C LYS A 41 -11.37 10.92 1.43
N HIS A 42 -12.40 10.29 1.99
CA HIS A 42 -12.28 9.00 2.68
C HIS A 42 -11.93 7.87 1.72
N GLU A 43 -12.54 7.83 0.53
CA GLU A 43 -12.24 6.85 -0.51
C GLU A 43 -10.78 6.96 -0.97
N ARG A 44 -10.30 8.18 -1.30
CA ARG A 44 -8.90 8.41 -1.65
C ARG A 44 -7.93 8.09 -0.52
N ALA A 45 -8.33 8.29 0.74
CA ALA A 45 -7.53 7.90 1.89
C ALA A 45 -7.43 6.37 2.04
N ALA A 46 -8.53 5.65 1.78
CA ALA A 46 -8.54 4.19 1.77
C ALA A 46 -7.67 3.61 0.64
N GLU A 47 -7.74 4.19 -0.55
CA GLU A 47 -6.87 3.82 -1.68
C GLU A 47 -5.39 4.01 -1.34
N ARG A 48 -5.00 5.18 -0.83
CA ARG A 48 -3.62 5.44 -0.41
C ARG A 48 -3.15 4.48 0.70
N ALA A 49 -4.02 4.13 1.64
CA ALA A 49 -3.68 3.16 2.68
C ALA A 49 -3.47 1.74 2.11
N ALA A 50 -4.25 1.35 1.10
CA ALA A 50 -4.05 0.09 0.39
C ALA A 50 -2.73 0.08 -0.39
N GLU A 51 -2.42 1.17 -1.10
CA GLU A 51 -1.14 1.33 -1.82
C GLU A 51 0.06 1.24 -0.89
N MET A 52 -0.01 1.88 0.29
CA MET A 52 1.08 1.79 1.29
C MET A 52 1.29 0.35 1.78
N LYS A 53 0.22 -0.40 2.05
CA LYS A 53 0.34 -1.82 2.46
C LYS A 53 1.01 -2.67 1.39
N ILE A 54 0.65 -2.47 0.12
CA ILE A 54 1.28 -3.17 -1.01
C ILE A 54 2.77 -2.82 -1.09
N GLN A 55 3.13 -1.54 -0.95
CA GLN A 55 4.53 -1.11 -0.96
C GLN A 55 5.33 -1.72 0.20
N GLU A 56 4.77 -1.77 1.41
CA GLU A 56 5.43 -2.41 2.57
C GLU A 56 5.70 -3.89 2.32
N GLU A 57 4.75 -4.62 1.72
CA GLU A 57 4.90 -6.04 1.40
C GLU A 57 5.97 -6.27 0.32
N ILE A 58 6.01 -5.42 -0.72
CA ILE A 58 7.07 -5.44 -1.74
C ILE A 58 8.44 -5.20 -1.11
N VAL A 59 8.55 -4.24 -0.19
CA VAL A 59 9.82 -3.95 0.51
C VAL A 59 10.25 -5.14 1.36
N LYS A 60 9.33 -5.75 2.12
CA LYS A 60 9.60 -6.97 2.90
C LYS A 60 10.07 -8.11 2.00
N GLN A 61 9.43 -8.35 0.85
CA GLN A 61 9.83 -9.39 -0.08
C GLN A 61 11.24 -9.14 -0.64
N LYS A 62 11.55 -7.90 -1.04
CA LYS A 62 12.90 -7.54 -1.50
C LYS A 62 13.97 -7.76 -0.42
N GLN A 63 13.65 -7.47 0.84
CA GLN A 63 14.55 -7.75 1.95
C GLN A 63 14.78 -9.26 2.10
N LEU A 64 13.72 -10.06 2.11
CA LEU A 64 13.80 -11.52 2.18
C LEU A 64 14.63 -12.11 1.02
N ASP A 65 14.42 -11.63 -0.21
CA ASP A 65 15.20 -12.03 -1.38
C ASP A 65 16.67 -11.64 -1.25
N ALA A 66 16.97 -10.47 -0.69
CA ALA A 66 18.34 -10.04 -0.41
C ALA A 66 19.02 -10.92 0.65
N PHE A 67 18.29 -11.32 1.71
CA PHE A 67 18.78 -12.27 2.71
C PHE A 67 19.04 -13.64 2.10
N ALA A 68 18.12 -14.16 1.28
CA ALA A 68 18.28 -15.45 0.60
C ALA A 68 19.52 -15.48 -0.31
N LYS A 69 19.78 -14.40 -1.06
CA LYS A 69 21.01 -14.25 -1.88
C LYS A 69 22.29 -14.20 -1.03
N LYS A 70 22.22 -13.58 0.16
CA LYS A 70 23.35 -13.50 1.09
C LYS A 70 23.65 -14.85 1.77
N ASP A 71 22.64 -15.64 2.07
CA ASP A 71 22.81 -17.01 2.56
C ASP A 71 23.32 -17.96 1.47
N HIS A 72 22.86 -17.81 0.22
CA HIS A 72 23.38 -18.60 -0.89
C HIS A 72 24.87 -18.34 -1.15
N THR A 73 25.31 -17.09 -1.03
CA THR A 73 26.74 -16.74 -1.14
C THR A 73 27.55 -17.24 0.07
N ARG A 74 26.99 -17.24 1.28
CA ARG A 74 27.61 -17.86 2.48
C ARG A 74 27.80 -19.37 2.33
N SER A 75 26.79 -20.10 1.86
CA SER A 75 26.90 -21.54 1.55
C SER A 75 27.94 -21.83 0.46
N ARG A 76 28.06 -20.98 -0.55
CA ARG A 76 29.05 -21.14 -1.63
C ARG A 76 30.49 -20.93 -1.16
N VAL A 77 30.72 -20.00 -0.22
CA VAL A 77 32.04 -19.74 0.38
C VAL A 77 32.45 -20.84 1.36
N LEU A 78 31.50 -21.40 2.11
CA LEU A 78 31.78 -22.55 2.97
C LEU A 78 32.07 -23.80 2.13
N GLY A 79 31.26 -24.09 1.11
CA GLY A 79 31.45 -25.24 0.21
C GLY A 79 32.75 -25.22 -0.60
N SER A 80 33.36 -24.06 -0.86
CA SER A 80 34.66 -23.96 -1.50
C SER A 80 35.83 -24.15 -0.53
N LYS A 81 35.73 -23.62 0.70
CA LYS A 81 36.76 -23.80 1.74
C LYS A 81 36.97 -25.27 2.12
N TRP A 82 35.90 -26.06 2.21
CA TRP A 82 36.00 -27.50 2.48
C TRP A 82 36.64 -28.28 1.32
N ARG A 83 36.30 -27.95 0.07
CA ARG A 83 36.93 -28.58 -1.12
C ARG A 83 38.42 -28.27 -1.22
N SER A 84 38.85 -27.05 -0.87
CA SER A 84 40.27 -26.67 -0.91
C SER A 84 41.08 -27.21 0.27
N ALA A 85 40.49 -27.33 1.46
CA ALA A 85 41.16 -27.90 2.62
C ALA A 85 41.38 -29.41 2.48
N GLY A 86 40.37 -30.16 1.99
CA GLY A 86 40.50 -31.59 1.70
C GLY A 86 41.45 -31.89 0.52
N ALA A 87 41.45 -31.04 -0.51
CA ALA A 87 42.38 -31.19 -1.64
C ALA A 87 43.84 -30.95 -1.24
N LYS A 88 44.12 -30.01 -0.34
CA LYS A 88 45.49 -29.80 0.17
C LYS A 88 45.97 -30.99 1.02
N GLN A 89 45.12 -31.56 1.87
CA GLN A 89 45.50 -32.74 2.67
C GLN A 89 45.80 -33.98 1.80
N TYR A 90 45.05 -34.20 0.71
CA TYR A 90 45.31 -35.31 -0.21
C TYR A 90 46.64 -35.18 -0.97
N CYS A 91 47.07 -33.95 -1.28
CA CYS A 91 48.36 -33.73 -1.95
C CYS A 91 49.55 -34.00 -1.01
N TYR A 92 49.45 -33.66 0.27
CA TYR A 92 50.53 -33.96 1.23
C TYR A 92 50.66 -35.46 1.53
N PHE A 93 49.56 -36.21 1.60
CA PHE A 93 49.62 -37.65 1.86
C PHE A 93 50.20 -38.45 0.69
N ARG A 94 50.00 -38.00 -0.56
CA ARG A 94 50.54 -38.69 -1.75
C ARG A 94 51.99 -38.33 -2.06
N SER A 95 52.55 -37.30 -1.42
CA SER A 95 53.93 -36.85 -1.59
C SER A 95 54.90 -37.46 -0.57
N SER A 96 54.39 -38.17 0.45
CA SER A 96 55.18 -38.77 1.53
C SER A 96 55.29 -40.30 1.45
N SER A 97 54.93 -40.89 0.31
CA SER A 97 54.97 -42.36 0.08
C SER A 97 55.84 -42.77 -1.13
N LEU A 98 56.86 -41.99 -1.46
CA LEU A 98 57.94 -42.39 -2.38
C LEU A 98 59.30 -42.22 -1.71
#